data_AF-A0A3D3T004-F1
#
_entry.id   AF-A0A3D3T004-F1
#
_cell.length_a   1.000
_cell.length_b   1.000
_cell.length_c   1.000
_cell.angle_alpha   90.00
_cell.angle_beta   90.00
_cell.angle_gamma   90.00
#
_symmetry.space_group_name_H-M   'P 1'
#
loop_
_entity.id
_entity.type
_entity.pdbx_description
1 polymer ?
#
loop_
_entity_poly.entity_id
_entity_poly.type
_entity_poly.pdbx_seq_one_letter_code
_entity_poly.pdbx_strand_id
1 'polypeptide(L)'
;MSQINLSAQLVRKIESIIKEHDEGVEDPGIVAQYLAAVTGFLLGEVDLPKSRKAELLEQLKQFSQYVCDDVEGKKATQIAESEQAMGVWKPGS
;
A
#
# COMPACT_ATOMS: atom_id res chain seq x y z
N MET A 1 -17.70 2.13 1.64
CA MET A 1 -16.45 1.34 1.76
C MET A 1 -15.72 1.88 2.98
N SER A 2 -15.44 1.04 3.99
CA SER A 2 -14.72 1.47 5.19
C SER A 2 -13.38 2.07 4.77
N GLN A 3 -13.04 3.26 5.28
CA GLN A 3 -11.77 3.91 4.98
C GLN A 3 -10.68 3.06 5.64
N ILE A 4 -9.96 2.26 4.84
CA ILE A 4 -8.85 1.45 5.34
C ILE A 4 -7.79 2.42 5.85
N ASN A 5 -7.59 2.46 7.17
CA ASN A 5 -6.53 3.24 7.78
C ASN A 5 -5.26 2.38 7.86
N LEU A 6 -4.48 2.39 6.78
CA LEU A 6 -3.23 1.66 6.70
C LEU A 6 -2.17 2.39 7.53
N SER A 7 -1.89 1.91 8.74
CA SER A 7 -0.84 2.52 9.56
C SER A 7 0.54 2.06 9.08
N ALA A 8 1.51 2.98 9.06
CA ALA A 8 2.90 2.65 8.75
C ALA A 8 3.48 1.55 9.68
N GLN A 9 2.94 1.43 10.91
CA GLN A 9 3.30 0.36 11.84
C GLN A 9 2.82 -1.01 11.36
N LEU A 10 1.60 -1.10 10.82
CA LEU A 10 1.08 -2.36 10.28
C LEU A 10 1.90 -2.80 9.07
N VAL A 11 2.22 -1.88 8.16
CA VAL A 11 3.06 -2.17 6.97
C VAL A 11 4.42 -2.73 7.38
N ARG A 12 5.12 -2.07 8.31
CA ARG A 12 6.43 -2.53 8.81
C ARG A 12 6.37 -3.90 9.47
N LYS A 13 5.29 -4.21 10.21
CA LYS A 13 5.12 -5.54 10.82
C LYS A 13 4.95 -6.62 9.75
N ILE A 14 4.17 -6.34 8.71
CA ILE A 14 3.98 -7.28 7.60
C ILE A 14 5.29 -7.50 6.84
N GLU A 15 6.04 -6.43 6.56
CA GLU A 15 7.38 -6.53 5.95
C GLU A 15 8.32 -7.41 6.78
N SER A 16 8.33 -7.28 8.12
CA SER A 16 9.15 -8.12 9.00
C SER A 16 8.78 -9.59 8.88
N ILE A 17 7.49 -9.91 8.94
CA ILE A 17 7.00 -11.29 8.85
C ILE A 17 7.38 -11.93 7.51
N ILE A 18 7.29 -11.17 6.41
CA ILE A 18 7.66 -11.66 5.08
C ILE A 18 9.17 -11.87 4.99
N LYS A 19 9.99 -10.96 5.53
CA LYS A 19 11.45 -11.10 5.58
C LYS A 19 11.92 -12.28 6.44
N GLU A 20 11.22 -12.56 7.53
CA GLU A 20 11.47 -13.75 8.35
C GLU A 20 11.11 -15.05 7.61
N HIS A 21 10.15 -14.99 6.69
CA HIS A 21 9.73 -16.14 5.90
C HIS A 21 10.65 -16.43 4.71
N ASP A 22 11.18 -15.40 4.06
CA ASP A 22 12.08 -15.51 2.90
C ASP A 22 13.31 -14.58 3.09
N GLU A 23 14.41 -15.19 3.53
CA GLU A 23 15.72 -14.54 3.75
C GLU A 23 16.32 -14.10 2.41
N GLY A 24 15.85 -12.97 1.90
CA GLY A 24 16.25 -12.42 0.60
C GLY A 24 15.33 -11.31 0.09
N VAL A 25 14.19 -11.10 0.74
CA VAL A 25 13.24 -10.03 0.39
C VAL A 25 13.78 -8.66 0.84
N GLU A 26 14.67 -8.09 0.04
CA GLU A 26 15.08 -6.68 0.15
C GLU A 26 14.26 -5.77 -0.77
N ASP A 27 13.67 -6.33 -1.83
CA ASP A 27 12.88 -5.59 -2.82
C ASP A 27 11.44 -5.33 -2.30
N PRO A 28 11.03 -4.05 -2.12
CA PRO A 28 9.66 -3.70 -1.76
C PRO A 28 8.59 -4.25 -2.72
N GLY A 29 8.94 -4.49 -3.99
CA GLY A 29 8.04 -5.10 -4.98
C GLY A 29 7.66 -6.55 -4.63
N ILE A 30 8.56 -7.30 -4.01
CA ILE A 30 8.31 -8.69 -3.59
C ILE A 30 7.32 -8.73 -2.42
N VAL A 31 7.42 -7.79 -1.47
CA VAL A 31 6.45 -7.65 -0.36
C VAL A 31 5.02 -7.46 -0.91
N ALA A 32 4.86 -6.59 -1.92
CA ALA A 32 3.56 -6.36 -2.55
C ALA A 32 3.02 -7.62 -3.26
N GLN A 33 3.88 -8.42 -3.88
CA GLN A 33 3.51 -9.70 -4.48
C GLN A 33 3.02 -10.71 -3.44
N TYR A 34 3.70 -10.81 -2.29
CA TYR A 34 3.25 -11.65 -1.18
C TYR A 34 1.86 -11.24 -0.68
N LEU A 35 1.60 -9.95 -0.54
CA LEU A 35 0.28 -9.45 -0.13
C LEU A 35 -0.82 -9.81 -1.14
N ALA A 36 -0.52 -9.72 -2.44
CA ALA A 36 -1.44 -10.14 -3.50
C ALA A 36 -1.69 -11.66 -3.45
N ALA A 37 -0.64 -12.46 -3.23
CA ALA A 37 -0.74 -13.91 -3.10
C ALA A 37 -1.57 -14.32 -1.87
N VAL A 38 -1.36 -13.68 -0.71
CA VAL A 38 -2.16 -13.88 0.51
C VAL A 38 -3.63 -13.59 0.25
N THR A 39 -3.92 -12.49 -0.46
CA THR A 39 -5.29 -12.13 -0.84
C THR A 39 -5.94 -13.22 -1.71
N GLY A 40 -5.22 -13.71 -2.72
CA GLY A 40 -5.68 -14.79 -3.60
C GLY A 40 -5.90 -16.11 -2.84
N PHE A 41 -4.98 -16.45 -1.94
CA PHE A 41 -5.08 -17.64 -1.09
C PHE A 41 -6.31 -17.58 -0.18
N LEU A 42 -6.49 -16.49 0.57
CA LEU A 42 -7.63 -16.30 1.46
C LEU A 42 -8.96 -16.43 0.71
N LEU A 43 -9.08 -15.83 -0.48
CA LEU A 43 -10.29 -15.93 -1.29
C LEU A 43 -10.48 -17.32 -1.92
N GLY A 44 -9.38 -18.02 -2.21
CA GLY A 44 -9.36 -19.41 -2.64
C GLY A 44 -10.07 -20.33 -1.65
N GLU A 45 -9.80 -20.14 -0.36
CA GLU A 45 -10.34 -20.95 0.75
C GLU A 45 -11.83 -20.70 1.03
N VAL A 46 -12.37 -19.51 0.70
CA VAL A 46 -13.80 -19.22 0.97
C VAL A 46 -14.70 -20.02 0.02
N ASP A 47 -15.78 -20.60 0.54
CA ASP A 47 -16.82 -21.19 -0.30
C ASP A 47 -17.70 -20.10 -0.93
N LEU A 48 -17.29 -19.63 -2.10
CA LEU A 48 -17.99 -18.64 -2.92
C LEU A 48 -18.03 -19.08 -4.39
N PRO A 49 -19.07 -18.72 -5.15
CA PRO A 49 -19.09 -18.94 -6.58
C PRO A 49 -17.86 -18.31 -7.26
N LYS A 50 -17.28 -19.01 -8.24
CA LYS A 50 -16.08 -18.56 -8.96
C LYS A 50 -16.25 -17.15 -9.57
N SER A 51 -17.45 -16.83 -10.06
CA SER A 51 -17.78 -15.50 -10.59
C SER A 51 -17.65 -14.41 -9.53
N ARG A 52 -18.13 -14.67 -8.31
CA ARG A 52 -18.02 -13.71 -7.19
C ARG A 52 -16.60 -13.54 -6.72
N LYS A 53 -15.80 -14.60 -6.70
CA LYS A 53 -14.36 -14.49 -6.41
C LYS A 53 -13.66 -13.60 -7.45
N ALA A 54 -13.97 -13.78 -8.74
CA ALA A 54 -13.40 -12.97 -9.81
C ALA A 54 -13.79 -11.49 -9.71
N GLU A 55 -15.07 -11.19 -9.42
CA GLU A 55 -15.54 -9.81 -9.18
C GLU A 55 -14.80 -9.16 -8.01
N LEU A 56 -14.61 -9.87 -6.90
CA LEU A 56 -13.89 -9.37 -5.73
C LEU A 56 -12.41 -9.10 -6.03
N LEU A 57 -11.74 -9.99 -6.78
CA LEU A 57 -10.34 -9.79 -7.17
C LEU A 57 -10.16 -8.54 -8.04
N GLU A 58 -11.07 -8.30 -9.00
CA GLU A 58 -11.00 -7.10 -9.83
C GLU A 58 -11.24 -5.83 -9.01
N GLN A 59 -12.19 -5.85 -8.07
CA GLN A 59 -12.41 -4.74 -7.13
C GLN A 59 -11.18 -4.46 -6.26
N LEU A 60 -10.52 -5.51 -5.75
CA LEU A 60 -9.32 -5.39 -4.92
C LEU A 60 -8.13 -4.85 -5.72
N LYS A 61 -7.98 -5.27 -6.98
CA LYS A 61 -6.99 -4.71 -7.91
C LYS A 61 -7.22 -3.21 -8.11
N GLN A 62 -8.45 -2.81 -8.47
CA GLN A 62 -8.79 -1.40 -8.67
C GLN A 62 -8.57 -0.58 -7.39
N PHE A 63 -8.95 -1.13 -6.23
CA PHE A 63 -8.72 -0.49 -4.95
C PHE A 63 -7.22 -0.33 -4.64
N SER A 64 -6.40 -1.36 -4.89
CA SER A 64 -4.96 -1.30 -4.67
C SER A 64 -4.28 -0.23 -5.54
N GLN A 65 -4.72 -0.07 -6.79
CA GLN A 65 -4.26 1.01 -7.66
C GLN A 65 -4.61 2.38 -7.08
N TYR A 66 -5.87 2.59 -6.67
CA TYR A 66 -6.29 3.85 -6.06
C TYR A 66 -5.48 4.21 -4.81
N VAL A 67 -5.18 3.23 -3.95
CA VAL A 67 -4.34 3.45 -2.76
C VAL A 67 -2.90 3.83 -3.14
N CYS A 68 -2.33 3.20 -4.18
CA CYS A 68 -1.01 3.55 -4.69
C CYS A 68 -0.97 5.01 -5.15
N ASP A 69 -1.92 5.39 -6.01
CA ASP A 69 -2.03 6.74 -6.56
C ASP A 69 -2.24 7.80 -5.44
N ASP A 70 -3.06 7.49 -4.43
CA ASP A 70 -3.30 8.36 -3.27
C ASP A 70 -2.05 8.57 -2.42
N VAL A 71 -1.26 7.51 -2.18
CA VAL A 71 0.00 7.60 -1.43
C VAL A 71 1.04 8.41 -2.21
N GLU A 72 1.15 8.22 -3.52
CA GLU A 72 2.02 9.01 -4.39
C GLU A 72 1.60 10.49 -4.41
N GLY A 73 0.30 10.77 -4.55
CA GLY A 73 -0.25 12.12 -4.49
C GLY A 73 0.04 12.82 -3.16
N LYS A 74 -0.12 12.12 -2.03
CA LYS A 74 0.22 12.66 -0.70
C LYS A 74 1.70 12.98 -0.54
N LYS A 75 2.59 12.13 -1.08
CA LYS A 75 4.05 12.40 -1.09
C LYS A 75 4.38 13.63 -1.93
N ALA A 76 3.77 13.76 -3.12
CA ALA A 76 3.98 14.91 -3.99
C ALA A 76 3.56 16.23 -3.32
N THR A 77 2.40 16.25 -2.65
CA THR A 77 1.91 17.44 -1.93
C THR A 77 2.80 17.80 -0.74
N GLN A 78 3.27 16.82 0.05
CA GLN A 78 4.20 17.08 1.15
C GLN A 78 5.52 17.68 0.69
N ILE A 79 6.07 17.22 -0.44
CA ILE A 79 7.29 17.79 -1.03
C ILE A 79 7.04 19.26 -1.41
N ALA A 80 5.94 19.54 -2.12
CA ALA A 80 5.60 20.90 -2.54
C ALA A 80 5.40 21.87 -1.35
N GLU A 81 4.75 21.44 -0.27
CA GLU A 81 4.59 22.25 0.96
C GLU A 81 5.92 22.50 1.67
N SER A 82 6.82 21.51 1.68
CA SER A 82 8.16 21.64 2.26
C SER A 82 9.08 22.58 1.47
N GLU A 83 8.96 22.60 0.13
CA GLU A 83 9.68 23.54 -0.74
C GLU A 83 9.18 24.98 -0.58
N GLN A 84 7.86 25.18 -0.42
CA GLN A 84 7.31 26.50 -0.12
C GLN A 84 7.68 27.01 1.28
N ALA A 85 7.76 26.13 2.29
CA ALA A 85 8.22 26.50 3.63
C ALA A 85 9.72 26.84 3.69
N MET A 86 10.57 26.19 2.87
CA MET A 86 11.99 26.57 2.73
C MET A 86 12.19 27.89 1.96
N GLY A 87 11.24 28.29 1.11
CA GLY A 87 11.25 29.58 0.41
C GLY A 87 10.88 30.80 1.28
N VAL A 88 10.43 30.59 2.53
CA VAL A 88 10.04 31.65 3.47
C VAL A 88 11.05 31.75 4.62
N TRP A 89 12.30 32.06 4.29
CA TRP A 89 13.22 32.74 5.21
C TRP A 89 13.58 34.10 4.62
N LYS A 90 13.01 35.17 5.18
CA LYS A 90 13.51 36.54 5.01
C LYS A 90 14.19 36.97 6.31
N PRO A 91 15.51 36.85 6.46
CA PRO A 91 16.20 37.49 7.56
C PRO A 91 16.31 38.99 7.26
N GLY A 92 15.63 39.80 8.06
CA GLY A 92 15.86 41.24 8.18
C GLY A 92 15.20 42.13 7.13
N SER A 93 14.16 42.83 7.53
CA SER A 93 13.89 44.21 7.12
C SER A 93 13.47 45.01 8.34
#